data_AF-A0A8T3ZA62-F1
#
_entry.id   AF-A0A8T3ZA62-F1
#
_cell.length_a   1.000
_cell.length_b   1.000
_cell.length_c   1.000
_cell.angle_alpha   90.00
_cell.angle_beta   90.00
_cell.angle_gamma   90.00
#
_symmetry.space_group_name_H-M   'P 1'
#
loop_
_entity.id
_entity.type
_entity.pdbx_description
1 polymer ?
#
loop_
_entity_poly.entity_id
_entity_poly.type
_entity_poly.pdbx_seq_one_letter_code
_entity_poly.pdbx_strand_id
1 'polypeptide(L)'
;MNIERRVLDYLFGHSPNEYNAPTIGKELGIKRTVVNVMLARLLKKGLIEKPVRGFYKWRDPGKKDIRDTAPDEVKFHGLTMEAVLTKLEGWSPLLTNANSPIGADKMPQWIVEGNKKVFETSWRQRGVRVEVSERKVEVRLSASQNPLSIPELDAYFSFLEGLFFPNFYSYAWSLVHWGINVDHSEWWLDGATSITMCDARGYISRWYNKKGLGARQEVHGSVSIGLEQVINYIRGTAPLGVGDLRQKCDLLEEGIRVLSKDYRRMQVMLTKFVEILDEMNPRPTLLPYDTREGS
;
A
#
# COMPACT_ATOMS: atom_id res chain seq x y z
N MET A 1 -15.39 -31.03 16.34
CA MET A 1 -15.61 -29.70 15.71
C MET A 1 -15.14 -28.60 16.67
N ASN A 2 -14.31 -27.64 16.21
CA ASN A 2 -13.74 -26.59 17.06
C ASN A 2 -14.86 -25.69 17.65
N ILE A 3 -14.87 -25.48 18.97
CA ILE A 3 -15.85 -24.66 19.69
C ILE A 3 -15.89 -23.23 19.15
N GLU A 4 -14.72 -22.66 18.81
CA GLU A 4 -14.61 -21.31 18.23
C GLU A 4 -15.36 -21.21 16.90
N ARG A 5 -15.23 -22.23 16.06
CA ARG A 5 -15.91 -22.32 14.76
C ARG A 5 -17.42 -22.48 14.93
N ARG A 6 -17.88 -23.29 15.88
CA ARG A 6 -19.32 -23.45 16.19
C ARG A 6 -19.97 -22.14 16.63
N VAL A 7 -19.28 -21.33 17.45
CA VAL A 7 -19.78 -20.00 17.87
C VAL A 7 -19.83 -19.05 16.68
N LEU A 8 -18.82 -19.10 15.80
CA LEU A 8 -18.77 -18.28 14.60
C LEU A 8 -19.89 -18.62 13.61
N ASP A 9 -20.05 -19.92 13.30
CA ASP A 9 -21.07 -20.44 12.38
C ASP A 9 -22.49 -20.12 12.90
N TYR A 10 -22.69 -20.15 14.23
CA TYR A 10 -23.95 -19.74 14.85
C TYR A 10 -24.27 -18.27 14.56
N LEU A 11 -23.32 -17.37 14.82
CA LEU A 11 -23.53 -15.94 14.58
C LEU A 11 -23.73 -15.65 13.09
N PHE A 12 -23.01 -16.36 12.20
CA PHE A 12 -23.16 -16.26 10.76
C PHE A 12 -24.56 -16.69 10.30
N GLY A 13 -25.02 -17.87 10.72
CA GLY A 13 -26.33 -18.42 10.35
C GLY A 13 -27.52 -17.64 10.90
N HIS A 14 -27.29 -16.76 11.88
CA HIS A 14 -28.32 -15.90 12.47
C HIS A 14 -28.09 -14.41 12.19
N SER A 15 -27.21 -14.06 11.24
CA SER A 15 -27.08 -12.70 10.74
C SER A 15 -28.43 -12.22 10.16
N PRO A 16 -28.88 -10.98 10.42
CA PRO A 16 -28.16 -9.85 11.03
C PRO A 16 -28.36 -9.67 12.54
N ASN A 17 -28.92 -10.66 13.23
CA ASN A 17 -29.37 -10.53 14.62
C ASN A 17 -28.20 -10.50 15.63
N GLU A 18 -28.47 -9.89 16.79
CA GLU A 18 -27.51 -9.73 17.90
C GLU A 18 -27.80 -10.72 19.02
N TYR A 19 -26.76 -11.37 19.54
CA TYR A 19 -26.88 -12.39 20.58
C TYR A 19 -25.92 -12.16 21.73
N ASN A 20 -26.39 -12.42 22.95
CA ASN A 20 -25.55 -12.43 24.14
C ASN A 20 -24.98 -13.84 24.42
N ALA A 21 -23.90 -13.90 25.20
CA ALA A 21 -23.21 -15.16 25.50
C ALA A 21 -24.11 -16.23 26.18
N PRO A 22 -25.02 -15.89 27.11
CA PRO A 22 -26.01 -16.85 27.63
C PRO A 22 -26.87 -17.51 26.55
N THR A 23 -27.41 -16.72 25.61
CA THR A 23 -28.27 -17.25 24.53
C THR A 23 -27.48 -18.17 23.62
N ILE A 24 -26.30 -17.75 23.15
CA ILE A 24 -25.42 -18.58 22.31
C ILE A 24 -25.04 -19.88 23.02
N GLY A 25 -24.74 -19.80 24.32
CA GLY A 25 -24.41 -20.98 25.14
C GLY A 25 -25.57 -21.96 25.26
N LYS A 26 -26.80 -21.48 25.40
CA LYS A 26 -28.00 -22.31 25.45
C LYS A 26 -28.24 -23.03 24.12
N GLU A 27 -28.20 -22.28 23.02
CA GLU A 27 -28.47 -22.81 21.68
C GLU A 27 -27.42 -23.83 21.22
N LEU A 28 -26.15 -23.63 21.59
CA LEU A 28 -25.07 -24.53 21.19
C LEU A 28 -24.77 -25.65 22.20
N GLY A 29 -25.40 -25.63 23.39
CA GLY A 29 -25.08 -26.54 24.49
C GLY A 29 -23.66 -26.33 25.06
N ILE A 30 -23.21 -25.07 25.14
CA ILE A 30 -21.85 -24.69 25.53
C ILE A 30 -21.89 -23.81 26.79
N LYS A 31 -21.02 -24.09 27.75
CA LYS A 31 -20.93 -23.27 28.98
C LYS A 31 -20.66 -21.80 28.64
N ARG A 32 -21.42 -20.89 29.24
CA ARG A 32 -21.30 -19.42 29.07
C ARG A 32 -19.87 -18.91 29.18
N THR A 33 -19.09 -19.43 30.13
CA THR A 33 -17.68 -19.04 30.33
C THR A 33 -16.82 -19.33 29.11
N VAL A 34 -17.02 -20.49 28.47
CA VAL A 34 -16.31 -20.88 27.25
C VAL A 34 -16.73 -19.99 26.09
N VAL A 35 -18.04 -19.73 25.94
CA VAL A 35 -18.56 -18.82 24.92
C VAL A 35 -17.95 -17.42 25.06
N ASN A 36 -17.86 -16.87 26.27
CA ASN A 36 -17.21 -15.57 26.50
C ASN A 36 -15.76 -15.53 26.03
N VAL A 37 -14.97 -16.59 26.30
CA VAL A 37 -13.58 -16.68 25.84
C VAL A 37 -13.52 -16.71 24.32
N MET A 38 -14.41 -17.47 23.67
CA MET A 38 -14.46 -17.53 22.19
C MET A 38 -14.86 -16.19 21.58
N LEU A 39 -15.89 -15.53 22.11
CA LEU A 39 -16.33 -14.21 21.64
C LEU A 39 -15.23 -13.16 21.80
N ALA A 40 -14.48 -13.17 22.91
CA ALA A 40 -13.34 -12.27 23.09
C ALA A 40 -12.24 -12.50 22.04
N ARG A 41 -11.95 -13.78 21.70
CA ARG A 41 -10.99 -14.13 20.64
C ARG A 41 -11.48 -13.72 19.26
N LEU A 42 -12.73 -14.01 18.92
CA LEU A 42 -13.33 -13.65 17.63
C LEU A 42 -13.43 -12.14 17.44
N LEU A 43 -13.74 -11.40 18.51
CA LEU A 43 -13.76 -9.93 18.52
C LEU A 43 -12.35 -9.38 18.30
N LYS A 44 -11.32 -9.93 18.97
CA LYS A 44 -9.91 -9.55 18.75
C LYS A 44 -9.45 -9.84 17.32
N LYS A 45 -9.99 -10.88 16.68
CA LYS A 45 -9.74 -11.23 15.27
C LYS A 45 -10.55 -10.39 14.27
N GLY A 46 -11.48 -9.56 14.74
CA GLY A 46 -12.32 -8.73 13.88
C GLY A 46 -13.36 -9.51 13.05
N LEU A 47 -13.67 -10.76 13.42
CA LEU A 47 -14.64 -11.62 12.72
C LEU A 47 -16.09 -11.39 13.18
N ILE A 48 -16.26 -10.76 14.32
CA ILE A 48 -17.55 -10.38 14.91
C ILE A 48 -17.44 -8.96 15.43
N GLU A 49 -18.57 -8.30 15.64
CA GLU A 49 -18.60 -6.98 16.27
C GLU A 49 -19.49 -6.98 17.52
N LYS A 50 -19.33 -5.93 18.33
CA LYS A 50 -20.01 -5.75 19.60
C LYS A 50 -20.76 -4.41 19.60
N PRO A 51 -21.97 -4.36 19.02
CA PRO A 51 -22.72 -3.11 18.84
C PRO A 51 -23.12 -2.49 20.16
N VAL A 52 -23.54 -3.32 21.11
CA VAL A 52 -23.93 -2.91 22.46
C VAL A 52 -23.29 -3.81 23.52
N ARG A 53 -23.27 -3.33 24.78
CA ARG A 53 -22.60 -4.03 25.88
C ARG A 53 -23.21 -5.42 26.10
N GLY A 54 -22.43 -6.45 25.78
CA GLY A 54 -22.78 -7.85 26.07
C GLY A 54 -23.48 -8.59 24.94
N PHE A 55 -23.73 -7.92 23.81
CA PHE A 55 -24.30 -8.51 22.61
C PHE A 55 -23.28 -8.49 21.47
N TYR A 56 -23.30 -9.54 20.68
CA TYR A 56 -22.37 -9.79 19.59
C TYR A 56 -23.16 -10.16 18.36
N LYS A 57 -22.70 -9.73 17.20
CA LYS A 57 -23.24 -10.19 15.91
C LYS A 57 -22.11 -10.56 14.98
N TRP A 58 -22.43 -11.41 14.02
CA TRP A 58 -21.56 -11.65 12.89
C TRP A 58 -21.22 -10.32 12.23
N ARG A 59 -19.92 -10.08 12.04
CA ARG A 59 -19.48 -8.94 11.26
C ARG A 59 -19.62 -9.35 9.81
N ASP A 60 -20.67 -8.88 9.16
CA ASP A 60 -20.87 -9.11 7.74
C ASP A 60 -19.64 -8.62 6.96
N PRO A 61 -18.83 -9.51 6.35
CA PRO A 61 -17.70 -9.09 5.54
C PRO A 61 -18.17 -8.21 4.37
N GLY A 62 -19.45 -8.25 4.01
CA GLY A 62 -20.08 -7.41 2.98
C GLY A 62 -20.66 -6.08 3.46
N LYS A 63 -20.52 -5.69 4.75
CA LYS A 63 -20.85 -4.32 5.22
C LYS A 63 -19.64 -3.40 5.39
N LYS A 64 -18.52 -3.75 4.75
CA LYS A 64 -17.85 -2.78 3.88
C LYS A 64 -18.21 -3.20 2.47
N ASP A 65 -18.75 -2.29 1.67
CA ASP A 65 -18.93 -2.57 0.24
C ASP A 65 -17.57 -3.09 -0.28
N ILE A 66 -17.53 -4.20 -1.01
CA ILE A 66 -16.31 -4.65 -1.68
C ILE A 66 -15.85 -3.59 -2.72
N ARG A 67 -16.73 -2.64 -3.06
CA ARG A 67 -16.39 -1.42 -3.80
C ARG A 67 -15.68 -0.35 -2.95
N ASP A 68 -15.71 -0.48 -1.62
CA ASP A 68 -15.10 0.40 -0.62
C ASP A 68 -13.89 -0.21 0.10
N THR A 69 -13.41 -1.39 -0.32
CA THR A 69 -12.04 -1.84 0.02
C THR A 69 -11.06 -1.04 -0.83
N ALA A 70 -10.96 0.25 -0.49
CA ALA A 70 -9.93 1.11 -1.01
C ALA A 70 -8.59 0.40 -0.75
N PRO A 71 -7.71 0.33 -1.77
CA PRO A 71 -6.34 -0.09 -1.54
C PRO A 71 -5.74 0.66 -0.35
N ASP A 72 -4.83 0.01 0.39
CA ASP A 72 -4.03 0.75 1.38
C ASP A 72 -3.36 1.95 0.69
N GLU A 73 -3.07 3.00 1.46
CA GLU A 73 -2.43 4.21 0.95
C GLU A 73 -1.25 3.87 0.01
N VAL A 74 -1.19 4.54 -1.15
CA VAL A 74 -0.06 4.42 -2.08
C VAL A 74 1.22 4.85 -1.37
N LYS A 75 2.24 3.99 -1.40
CA LYS A 75 3.54 4.30 -0.79
C LYS A 75 4.67 4.27 -1.80
N PHE A 76 5.65 5.12 -1.61
CA PHE A 76 6.81 5.29 -2.47
C PHE A 76 8.01 4.49 -1.94
N HIS A 77 8.78 3.89 -2.84
CA HIS A 77 10.03 3.20 -2.52
C HIS A 77 11.00 3.25 -3.70
N GLY A 78 12.25 2.84 -3.47
CA GLY A 78 13.26 2.79 -4.53
C GLY A 78 13.44 4.12 -5.27
N LEU A 79 13.43 5.24 -4.53
CA LEU A 79 13.45 6.57 -5.11
C LEU A 79 14.87 6.98 -5.46
N THR A 80 15.05 7.47 -6.69
CA THR A 80 16.25 8.17 -7.14
C THR A 80 15.85 9.53 -7.67
N MET A 81 16.45 10.58 -7.13
CA MET A 81 16.29 11.94 -7.64
C MET A 81 17.62 12.47 -8.14
N GLU A 82 17.52 13.42 -9.06
CA GLU A 82 18.66 14.09 -9.68
C GLU A 82 18.45 15.60 -9.63
N ALA A 83 19.51 16.35 -9.39
CA ALA A 83 19.58 17.78 -9.63
C ALA A 83 20.77 18.09 -10.56
N VAL A 84 20.52 18.89 -11.60
CA VAL A 84 21.56 19.32 -12.54
C VAL A 84 22.27 20.57 -12.02
N LEU A 85 23.60 20.54 -12.02
CA LEU A 85 24.45 21.65 -11.63
C LEU A 85 24.60 22.63 -12.80
N THR A 86 24.07 23.84 -12.69
CA THR A 86 24.14 24.86 -13.74
C THR A 86 25.44 25.68 -13.73
N LYS A 87 26.15 25.76 -12.60
CA LYS A 87 27.49 26.36 -12.50
C LYS A 87 28.36 25.61 -11.48
N LEU A 88 29.56 25.20 -11.91
CA LEU A 88 30.55 24.46 -11.12
C LEU A 88 31.48 25.37 -10.30
N GLU A 89 31.64 26.65 -10.67
CA GLU A 89 32.60 27.53 -10.03
C GLU A 89 32.17 27.87 -8.59
N GLY A 90 32.97 27.40 -7.62
CA GLY A 90 32.73 27.61 -6.20
C GLY A 90 31.82 26.56 -5.54
N TRP A 91 31.45 25.48 -6.24
CA TRP A 91 30.59 24.43 -5.69
C TRP A 91 31.35 23.55 -4.69
N SER A 92 31.32 23.97 -3.42
CA SER A 92 31.45 23.09 -2.27
C SER A 92 30.06 22.93 -1.68
N PRO A 93 29.61 21.72 -1.31
CA PRO A 93 28.46 21.60 -0.43
C PRO A 93 28.77 22.43 0.82
N LEU A 94 28.17 23.60 0.92
CA LEU A 94 28.17 24.41 2.11
C LEU A 94 27.24 23.69 3.11
N LEU A 95 27.75 22.61 3.71
CA LEU A 95 27.45 22.34 5.11
C LEU A 95 28.18 23.38 5.96
N THR A 96 28.07 24.68 5.61
CA THR A 96 28.41 25.74 6.56
C THR A 96 27.29 25.76 7.56
N ASN A 97 27.53 25.03 8.65
CA ASN A 97 27.25 25.46 10.01
C ASN A 97 26.38 26.72 10.08
N ALA A 98 25.09 26.53 10.36
CA ALA A 98 24.34 27.41 11.27
C ALA A 98 22.91 26.90 11.52
N ASN A 99 22.23 26.33 10.53
CA ASN A 99 20.77 26.13 10.63
C ASN A 99 20.26 24.74 10.28
N SER A 100 21.11 23.70 10.26
CA SER A 100 20.61 22.33 10.07
C SER A 100 19.72 21.93 11.26
N PRO A 101 18.40 21.80 11.09
CA PRO A 101 17.58 21.20 12.11
C PRO A 101 17.81 19.70 11.99
N ILE A 102 18.33 19.10 13.07
CA ILE A 102 18.54 17.66 13.32
C ILE A 102 20.05 17.35 13.46
N GLY A 103 20.43 17.09 14.72
CA GLY A 103 21.80 16.99 15.23
C GLY A 103 22.74 16.07 14.45
N ALA A 104 23.82 16.66 13.93
CA ALA A 104 24.96 15.96 13.38
C ALA A 104 26.21 16.34 14.18
N ASP A 105 26.51 15.60 15.24
CA ASP A 105 27.80 15.72 15.95
C ASP A 105 28.99 15.25 15.09
N LYS A 106 28.75 14.74 13.88
CA LYS A 106 29.77 14.37 12.91
C LYS A 106 29.32 14.74 11.50
N MET A 107 30.14 15.54 10.82
CA MET A 107 29.98 15.78 9.39
C MET A 107 30.04 14.44 8.62
N PRO A 108 29.20 14.24 7.59
CA PRO A 108 29.29 13.06 6.74
C PRO A 108 30.67 13.00 6.08
N GLN A 109 31.33 11.84 6.18
CA GLN A 109 32.63 11.62 5.54
C GLN A 109 32.42 11.35 4.05
N TRP A 110 33.10 12.13 3.22
CA TRP A 110 33.10 11.94 1.77
C TRP A 110 34.06 10.82 1.38
N ILE A 111 33.56 9.91 0.54
CA ILE A 111 34.32 8.86 -0.11
C ILE A 111 34.45 9.25 -1.58
N VAL A 112 35.66 9.17 -2.12
CA VAL A 112 35.89 9.36 -3.56
C VAL A 112 35.78 8.01 -4.25
N GLU A 113 34.79 7.86 -5.11
CA GLU A 113 34.57 6.66 -5.92
C GLU A 113 34.76 7.02 -7.41
N GLY A 114 35.99 6.82 -7.92
CA GLY A 114 36.36 7.24 -9.27
C GLY A 114 36.27 8.77 -9.42
N ASN A 115 35.49 9.25 -10.39
CA ASN A 115 35.27 10.68 -10.64
C ASN A 115 34.08 11.26 -9.85
N LYS A 116 33.54 10.50 -8.89
CA LYS A 116 32.39 10.90 -8.08
C LYS A 116 32.78 11.10 -6.63
N LYS A 117 32.13 12.07 -5.98
CA LYS A 117 32.14 12.21 -4.52
C LYS A 117 30.88 11.59 -3.98
N VAL A 118 31.01 10.69 -3.03
CA VAL A 118 29.89 9.94 -2.45
C VAL A 118 29.86 10.17 -0.95
N PHE A 119 28.67 10.34 -0.38
CA PHE A 119 28.49 10.17 1.06
C PHE A 119 27.16 9.46 1.33
N GLU A 120 27.12 8.86 2.51
CA GLU A 120 25.92 8.19 3.00
C GLU A 120 25.44 8.89 4.26
N THR A 121 24.13 9.04 4.37
CA THR A 121 23.44 9.56 5.54
C THR A 121 22.17 8.75 5.77
N SER A 122 21.40 9.13 6.79
CA SER A 122 20.12 8.50 7.06
C SER A 122 19.03 9.53 7.27
N TRP A 123 17.82 9.19 6.88
CA TRP A 123 16.63 9.99 7.13
C TRP A 123 15.52 9.08 7.63
N ARG A 124 15.06 9.30 8.87
CA ARG A 124 14.02 8.49 9.53
C ARG A 124 14.24 6.97 9.38
N GLN A 125 15.45 6.51 9.70
CA GLN A 125 15.89 5.11 9.62
C GLN A 125 16.00 4.53 8.19
N ARG A 126 15.89 5.38 7.15
CA ARG A 126 16.13 5.00 5.75
C ARG A 126 17.51 5.46 5.33
N GLY A 127 18.24 4.61 4.62
CA GLY A 127 19.55 4.96 4.06
C GLY A 127 19.41 5.95 2.92
N VAL A 128 20.26 6.98 2.89
CA VAL A 128 20.33 7.97 1.83
C VAL A 128 21.76 7.98 1.30
N ARG A 129 21.93 7.65 0.01
CA ARG A 129 23.21 7.72 -0.67
C ARG A 129 23.19 8.92 -1.62
N VAL A 130 24.19 9.78 -1.49
CA VAL A 130 24.35 10.95 -2.35
C VAL A 130 25.60 10.77 -3.18
N GLU A 131 25.44 10.88 -4.50
CA GLU A 131 26.54 10.86 -5.46
C GLU A 131 26.61 12.21 -6.18
N VAL A 132 27.73 12.90 -6.03
CA VAL A 132 28.02 14.17 -6.70
C VAL A 132 29.04 13.92 -7.80
N SER A 133 28.67 14.31 -9.02
CA SER A 133 29.55 14.35 -10.18
C SER A 133 29.71 15.80 -10.65
N GLU A 134 30.48 16.02 -11.72
CA GLU A 134 30.74 17.37 -12.25
C GLU A 134 29.46 18.16 -12.59
N ARG A 135 28.43 17.49 -13.12
CA ARG A 135 27.23 18.18 -13.64
C ARG A 135 25.93 17.79 -12.97
N LYS A 136 25.97 16.82 -12.06
CA LYS A 136 24.76 16.31 -11.42
C LYS A 136 25.00 15.85 -10.01
N VAL A 137 23.96 16.02 -9.19
CA VAL A 137 23.82 15.39 -7.89
C VAL A 137 22.71 14.37 -7.98
N GLU A 138 23.01 13.14 -7.61
CA GLU A 138 22.07 12.03 -7.58
C GLU A 138 21.86 11.59 -6.13
N VAL A 139 20.61 11.46 -5.71
CA VAL A 139 20.24 11.06 -4.36
C VAL A 139 19.37 9.83 -4.43
N ARG A 140 19.80 8.75 -3.78
CA ARG A 140 19.09 7.48 -3.71
C ARG A 140 18.58 7.24 -2.29
N LEU A 141 17.29 6.98 -2.16
CA LEU A 141 16.64 6.65 -0.89
C LEU A 141 16.29 5.17 -0.82
N SER A 142 16.87 4.46 0.14
CA SER A 142 16.54 3.07 0.43
C SER A 142 15.24 2.97 1.24
N ALA A 143 14.12 2.91 0.52
CA ALA A 143 12.76 2.90 1.09
C ALA A 143 11.98 1.60 0.89
N SER A 144 12.59 0.52 0.37
CA SER A 144 11.85 -0.71 0.05
C SER A 144 11.22 -1.42 1.26
N GLN A 145 11.91 -1.42 2.40
CA GLN A 145 11.41 -2.06 3.64
C GLN A 145 10.48 -1.15 4.44
N ASN A 146 10.68 0.17 4.32
CA ASN A 146 9.84 1.18 4.95
C ASN A 146 9.39 2.22 3.90
N PRO A 147 8.41 1.87 3.04
CA PRO A 147 7.93 2.77 1.99
C PRO A 147 7.39 4.08 2.57
N LEU A 148 7.50 5.17 1.82
CA LEU A 148 7.07 6.51 2.24
C LEU A 148 5.60 6.71 1.89
N SER A 149 4.83 7.15 2.87
CA SER A 149 3.53 7.80 2.60
C SER A 149 3.72 9.10 1.81
N ILE A 150 2.62 9.66 1.28
CA ILE A 150 2.66 10.96 0.60
C ILE A 150 3.21 12.08 1.52
N PRO A 151 2.77 12.23 2.78
CA PRO A 151 3.31 13.24 3.68
C PRO A 151 4.79 13.03 4.02
N GLU A 152 5.25 11.78 4.08
CA GLU A 152 6.66 11.48 4.28
C GLU A 152 7.50 11.83 3.05
N LEU A 153 6.97 11.64 1.85
CA LEU A 153 7.64 12.04 0.61
C LEU A 153 7.89 13.55 0.60
N ASP A 154 6.89 14.35 0.97
CA ASP A 154 7.00 15.80 1.10
C ASP A 154 8.01 16.23 2.19
N ALA A 155 7.97 15.57 3.35
CA ALA A 155 8.94 15.81 4.42
C ALA A 155 10.38 15.41 4.03
N TYR A 156 10.54 14.40 3.18
CA TYR A 156 11.83 14.00 2.65
C TYR A 156 12.37 15.05 1.66
N PHE A 157 11.51 15.65 0.84
CA PHE A 157 11.91 16.75 -0.05
C PHE A 157 12.38 17.97 0.73
N SER A 158 11.69 18.33 1.80
CA SER A 158 12.12 19.39 2.72
C SER A 158 13.49 19.08 3.37
N PHE A 159 13.76 17.80 3.66
CA PHE A 159 15.07 17.37 4.16
C PHE A 159 16.18 17.56 3.11
N LEU A 160 15.93 17.25 1.83
CA LEU A 160 16.92 17.47 0.77
C LEU A 160 17.18 18.96 0.56
N GLU A 161 16.14 19.79 0.55
CA GLU A 161 16.30 21.23 0.50
C GLU A 161 17.20 21.72 1.64
N GLY A 162 16.94 21.30 2.87
CA GLY A 162 17.80 21.65 4.02
C GLY A 162 19.24 21.15 3.87
N LEU A 163 19.44 19.95 3.31
CA LEU A 163 20.76 19.33 3.14
C LEU A 163 21.61 20.03 2.09
N PHE A 164 20.98 20.59 1.05
CA PHE A 164 21.67 21.19 -0.10
C PHE A 164 21.51 22.71 -0.22
N PHE A 165 20.78 23.35 0.69
CA PHE A 165 20.69 24.80 0.78
C PHE A 165 22.08 25.43 1.04
N PRO A 166 22.41 26.61 0.47
CA PRO A 166 21.63 27.41 -0.48
C PRO A 166 21.81 27.00 -1.94
N ASN A 167 22.55 25.92 -2.21
CA ASN A 167 23.00 25.56 -3.54
C ASN A 167 21.89 24.94 -4.40
N PHE A 168 20.91 24.28 -3.78
CA PHE A 168 19.72 23.75 -4.45
C PHE A 168 18.44 24.16 -3.73
N TYR A 169 17.45 24.59 -4.50
CA TYR A 169 16.06 24.77 -4.07
C TYR A 169 15.20 23.62 -4.59
N SER A 170 13.96 23.48 -4.08
CA SER A 170 12.97 22.43 -4.43
C SER A 170 12.91 22.13 -5.93
N TYR A 171 12.92 23.19 -6.73
CA TYR A 171 12.67 23.17 -8.17
C TYR A 171 13.84 22.60 -8.98
N ALA A 172 15.02 22.46 -8.37
CA ALA A 172 16.20 21.89 -9.03
C ALA A 172 16.15 20.36 -9.11
N TRP A 173 15.29 19.72 -8.31
CA TRP A 173 15.20 18.27 -8.20
C TRP A 173 14.22 17.70 -9.22
N SER A 174 14.63 16.60 -9.84
CA SER A 174 13.80 15.74 -10.67
C SER A 174 13.77 14.34 -10.06
N LEU A 175 12.60 13.74 -9.95
CA LEU A 175 12.46 12.31 -9.68
C LEU A 175 12.83 11.59 -10.98
N VAL A 176 13.76 10.63 -10.94
CA VAL A 176 14.28 9.93 -12.13
C VAL A 176 13.91 8.45 -12.11
N HIS A 177 14.02 7.81 -10.94
CA HIS A 177 13.54 6.45 -10.73
C HIS A 177 12.61 6.43 -9.53
N TRP A 178 11.55 5.64 -9.65
CA TRP A 178 10.57 5.48 -8.59
C TRP A 178 9.95 4.10 -8.60
N GLY A 179 9.63 3.64 -7.41
CA GLY A 179 8.71 2.54 -7.16
C GLY A 179 7.53 3.06 -6.35
N ILE A 180 6.32 2.65 -6.70
CA ILE A 180 5.14 2.77 -5.84
C ILE A 180 4.64 1.38 -5.48
N ASN A 181 4.11 1.23 -4.28
CA ASN A 181 3.44 0.02 -3.86
C ASN A 181 2.11 0.29 -3.21
N VAL A 182 1.24 -0.70 -3.33
CA VAL A 182 -0.07 -0.78 -2.71
C VAL A 182 -0.18 -2.17 -2.09
N ASP A 183 -0.56 -2.21 -0.82
CA ASP A 183 -0.83 -3.45 -0.11
C ASP A 183 -2.33 -3.77 -0.17
N HIS A 184 -2.65 -5.04 -0.42
CA HIS A 184 -4.01 -5.56 -0.50
C HIS A 184 -4.17 -6.67 0.55
N SER A 185 -4.51 -6.28 1.78
CA SER A 185 -4.53 -7.19 2.95
C SER A 185 -5.52 -8.35 2.83
N GLU A 186 -6.54 -8.21 1.99
CA GLU A 186 -7.58 -9.21 1.78
C GLU A 186 -7.31 -10.12 0.57
N TRP A 187 -6.28 -9.81 -0.21
CA TRP A 187 -5.99 -10.48 -1.48
C TRP A 187 -4.77 -11.37 -1.33
N TRP A 188 -4.74 -12.45 -2.10
CA TRP A 188 -3.64 -13.41 -2.11
C TRP A 188 -3.50 -13.94 -3.53
N LEU A 189 -2.28 -14.08 -4.01
CA LEU A 189 -2.01 -14.87 -5.20
C LEU A 189 -2.07 -16.35 -4.81
N ASP A 190 -3.00 -17.09 -5.38
CA ASP A 190 -3.06 -18.53 -5.22
C ASP A 190 -2.42 -19.21 -6.44
N GLY A 191 -1.63 -20.26 -6.21
CA GLY A 191 -0.91 -20.98 -7.27
C GLY A 191 0.27 -20.26 -7.94
N ALA A 192 0.53 -18.99 -7.62
CA ALA A 192 1.67 -18.22 -8.14
C ALA A 192 2.42 -17.48 -7.03
N THR A 193 3.75 -17.45 -7.11
CA THR A 193 4.59 -16.69 -6.17
C THR A 193 4.64 -15.20 -6.51
N SER A 194 4.64 -14.88 -7.80
CA SER A 194 4.57 -13.52 -8.31
C SER A 194 4.06 -13.49 -9.75
N ILE A 195 3.45 -12.37 -10.13
CA ILE A 195 3.06 -12.05 -11.50
C ILE A 195 3.80 -10.75 -11.85
N THR A 196 4.58 -10.74 -12.93
CA THR A 196 5.27 -9.53 -13.41
C THR A 196 4.80 -9.21 -14.81
N MET A 197 4.41 -7.96 -15.04
CA MET A 197 4.03 -7.40 -16.32
C MET A 197 4.99 -6.26 -16.65
N CYS A 198 5.57 -6.29 -17.84
CA CYS A 198 6.41 -5.21 -18.34
C CYS A 198 5.75 -4.59 -19.57
N ASP A 199 5.68 -3.27 -19.64
CA ASP A 199 5.24 -2.59 -20.86
C ASP A 199 6.44 -2.24 -21.76
N ALA A 200 6.17 -1.95 -23.04
CA ALA A 200 7.22 -1.61 -24.01
C ALA A 200 7.94 -0.28 -23.71
N ARG A 201 7.44 0.50 -22.74
CA ARG A 201 7.98 1.82 -22.36
C ARG A 201 8.87 1.72 -21.11
N GLY A 202 9.12 0.51 -20.59
CA GLY A 202 10.04 0.27 -19.49
C GLY A 202 9.39 0.33 -18.11
N TYR A 203 8.06 0.33 -18.02
CA TYR A 203 7.36 0.19 -16.74
C TYR A 203 7.27 -1.28 -16.34
N ILE A 204 7.52 -1.57 -15.07
CA ILE A 204 7.43 -2.92 -14.51
C ILE A 204 6.39 -2.90 -13.40
N SER A 205 5.28 -3.62 -13.62
CA SER A 205 4.28 -3.89 -12.59
C SER A 205 4.46 -5.31 -12.07
N ARG A 206 4.50 -5.48 -10.75
CA ARG A 206 4.67 -6.77 -10.11
C ARG A 206 3.66 -6.95 -9.00
N TRP A 207 3.00 -8.10 -8.99
CA TRP A 207 2.18 -8.60 -7.90
C TRP A 207 2.90 -9.74 -7.20
N TYR A 208 2.88 -9.78 -5.87
CA TYR A 208 3.42 -10.90 -5.11
C TYR A 208 2.79 -11.01 -3.72
N ASN A 209 2.84 -12.19 -3.11
CA ASN A 209 2.36 -12.37 -1.74
C ASN A 209 3.38 -11.85 -0.73
N LYS A 210 2.98 -10.85 0.06
CA LYS A 210 3.73 -10.36 1.21
C LYS A 210 3.43 -11.25 2.41
N LYS A 211 4.46 -11.85 3.00
CA LYS A 211 4.34 -12.87 4.05
C LYS A 211 3.44 -12.38 5.20
N GLY A 212 2.27 -13.02 5.34
CA GLY A 212 1.30 -12.74 6.40
C GLY A 212 0.56 -11.40 6.29
N LEU A 213 0.66 -10.71 5.15
CA LEU A 213 0.15 -9.33 4.98
C LEU A 213 -0.70 -9.13 3.72
N GLY A 214 -1.01 -10.19 2.98
CA GLY A 214 -1.79 -10.12 1.74
C GLY A 214 -0.92 -10.00 0.48
N ALA A 215 -1.56 -9.66 -0.62
CA ALA A 215 -0.91 -9.40 -1.89
C ALA A 215 -0.37 -7.97 -1.89
N ARG A 216 0.81 -7.78 -2.47
CA ARG A 216 1.38 -6.47 -2.75
C ARG A 216 1.47 -6.28 -4.25
N GLN A 217 1.06 -5.11 -4.69
CA GLN A 217 1.32 -4.61 -6.01
C GLN A 217 2.46 -3.57 -5.93
N GLU A 218 3.44 -3.69 -6.82
CA GLU A 218 4.50 -2.70 -7.01
C GLU A 218 4.54 -2.26 -8.46
N VAL A 219 4.80 -0.99 -8.70
CA VAL A 219 5.05 -0.44 -10.03
C VAL A 219 6.31 0.38 -10.00
N HIS A 220 7.21 0.08 -10.93
CA HIS A 220 8.50 0.74 -11.08
C HIS A 220 8.53 1.47 -12.41
N GLY A 221 9.07 2.68 -12.40
CA GLY A 221 9.20 3.53 -13.57
C GLY A 221 10.50 4.31 -13.56
N SER A 222 10.93 4.69 -14.77
CA SER A 222 12.08 5.57 -14.98
C SER A 222 11.66 6.72 -15.87
N VAL A 223 11.48 7.90 -15.29
CA VAL A 223 11.09 9.12 -16.01
C VAL A 223 11.62 10.30 -15.21
N SER A 224 12.21 11.28 -15.89
CA SER A 224 12.64 12.53 -15.26
C SER A 224 11.46 13.50 -15.17
N ILE A 225 10.97 13.76 -13.95
CA ILE A 225 9.86 14.68 -13.67
C ILE A 225 10.29 15.63 -12.54
N GLY A 226 10.05 16.93 -12.71
CA GLY A 226 10.38 17.94 -11.70
C GLY A 226 9.59 17.72 -10.41
N LEU A 227 10.24 17.93 -9.26
CA LEU A 227 9.69 17.61 -7.95
C LEU A 227 8.42 18.41 -7.61
N GLU A 228 8.43 19.70 -7.94
CA GLU A 228 7.27 20.59 -7.79
C GLU A 228 6.06 20.06 -8.55
N GLN A 229 6.28 19.50 -9.74
CA GLN A 229 5.21 18.95 -10.57
C GLN A 229 4.59 17.72 -9.90
N VAL A 230 5.42 16.85 -9.33
CA VAL A 230 4.96 15.67 -8.56
C VAL A 230 4.14 16.11 -7.34
N ILE A 231 4.63 17.07 -6.56
CA ILE A 231 3.95 17.57 -5.35
C ILE A 231 2.62 18.24 -5.69
N ASN A 232 2.60 19.17 -6.65
CA ASN A 232 1.39 19.92 -7.00
C ASN A 232 0.30 19.01 -7.58
N TYR A 233 0.68 17.96 -8.32
CA TYR A 233 -0.24 16.95 -8.80
C TYR A 233 -0.81 16.09 -7.68
N ILE A 234 0.03 15.57 -6.77
CA ILE A 234 -0.43 14.81 -5.60
C ILE A 234 -1.39 15.63 -4.73
N ARG A 235 -1.14 16.93 -4.61
CA ARG A 235 -1.99 17.87 -3.85
C ARG A 235 -3.24 18.34 -4.62
N GLY A 236 -3.40 17.97 -5.89
CA GLY A 236 -4.54 18.38 -6.73
C GLY A 236 -4.58 19.87 -7.07
N THR A 237 -3.42 20.55 -7.09
CA THR A 237 -3.32 22.03 -7.17
C THR A 237 -2.74 22.56 -8.49
N ALA A 238 -2.32 21.70 -9.42
CA ALA A 238 -1.67 22.14 -10.67
C ALA A 238 -2.67 22.39 -11.83
N PRO A 239 -2.75 23.62 -12.40
CA PRO A 239 -3.30 23.85 -13.72
C PRO A 239 -2.23 23.49 -14.77
N LEU A 240 -2.42 22.36 -15.48
CA LEU A 240 -1.42 21.79 -16.38
C LEU A 240 -1.06 22.71 -17.56
N GLY A 241 0.24 22.98 -17.76
CA GLY A 241 0.80 23.35 -19.07
C GLY A 241 0.83 22.11 -19.97
N VAL A 242 0.03 22.12 -21.03
CA VAL A 242 -0.81 20.98 -21.45
C VAL A 242 -0.15 19.90 -22.34
N GLY A 243 1.07 20.09 -22.85
CA GLY A 243 1.61 19.18 -23.89
C GLY A 243 2.34 17.95 -23.36
N ASP A 244 3.56 18.17 -22.86
CA ASP A 244 4.51 17.10 -22.54
C ASP A 244 4.24 16.46 -21.16
N LEU A 245 3.71 17.24 -20.22
CA LEU A 245 3.31 16.76 -18.91
C LEU A 245 2.04 15.93 -18.96
N ARG A 246 1.07 16.31 -19.80
CA ARG A 246 -0.15 15.52 -20.01
C ARG A 246 0.20 14.16 -20.60
N GLN A 247 1.12 14.07 -21.56
CA GLN A 247 1.55 12.78 -22.09
C GLN A 247 2.28 11.91 -21.05
N LYS A 248 3.13 12.50 -20.20
CA LYS A 248 3.89 11.79 -19.14
C LYS A 248 3.02 11.44 -17.93
N CYS A 249 2.01 12.25 -17.63
CA CYS A 249 1.01 11.98 -16.60
C CYS A 249 -0.10 11.07 -17.12
N ASP A 250 -0.51 11.15 -18.38
CA ASP A 250 -1.37 10.15 -19.04
C ASP A 250 -0.68 8.79 -19.01
N LEU A 251 0.65 8.69 -18.93
CA LEU A 251 1.37 7.43 -18.72
C LEU A 251 1.28 6.93 -17.28
N LEU A 252 1.34 7.83 -16.29
CA LEU A 252 1.19 7.49 -14.88
C LEU A 252 -0.27 7.18 -14.53
N GLU A 253 -1.20 8.00 -15.03
CA GLU A 253 -2.64 7.79 -15.01
C GLU A 253 -3.02 6.57 -15.85
N GLU A 254 -2.45 6.30 -17.02
CA GLU A 254 -2.69 5.05 -17.76
C GLU A 254 -2.09 3.88 -17.00
N GLY A 255 -0.95 4.04 -16.31
CA GLY A 255 -0.48 3.07 -15.33
C GLY A 255 -1.57 2.82 -14.29
N ILE A 256 -1.90 3.80 -13.47
CA ILE A 256 -2.92 3.74 -12.40
C ILE A 256 -4.30 3.25 -12.94
N ARG A 257 -4.70 3.66 -14.14
CA ARG A 257 -5.96 3.32 -14.81
C ARG A 257 -5.92 1.92 -15.39
N VAL A 258 -4.81 1.47 -16.00
CA VAL A 258 -4.61 0.08 -16.40
C VAL A 258 -4.66 -0.80 -15.16
N LEU A 259 -4.02 -0.42 -14.06
CA LEU A 259 -4.10 -1.16 -12.80
C LEU A 259 -5.53 -1.17 -12.26
N SER A 260 -6.25 -0.04 -12.29
CA SER A 260 -7.65 0.06 -11.84
C SER A 260 -8.63 -0.68 -12.78
N LYS A 261 -8.32 -0.74 -14.08
CA LYS A 261 -9.12 -1.40 -15.12
C LYS A 261 -8.86 -2.90 -15.14
N ASP A 262 -7.63 -3.33 -14.92
CA ASP A 262 -7.25 -4.73 -14.76
C ASP A 262 -7.80 -5.28 -13.44
N TYR A 263 -7.78 -4.47 -12.37
CA TYR A 263 -8.53 -4.73 -11.15
C TYR A 263 -10.02 -4.93 -11.42
N ARG A 264 -10.67 -4.00 -12.14
CA ARG A 264 -12.10 -4.09 -12.48
C ARG A 264 -12.42 -5.25 -13.43
N ARG A 265 -11.54 -5.55 -14.38
CA ARG A 265 -11.67 -6.69 -15.31
C ARG A 265 -11.50 -8.02 -14.60
N MET A 266 -10.52 -8.15 -13.70
CA MET A 266 -10.35 -9.32 -12.86
C MET A 266 -11.58 -9.54 -11.96
N GLN A 267 -12.10 -8.47 -11.34
CA GLN A 267 -13.34 -8.56 -10.56
C GLN A 267 -14.53 -9.05 -11.40
N VAL A 268 -14.72 -8.52 -12.60
CA VAL A 268 -15.80 -8.95 -13.51
C VAL A 268 -15.61 -10.40 -13.97
N MET A 269 -14.39 -10.82 -14.30
CA MET A 269 -14.11 -12.21 -14.68
C MET A 269 -14.32 -13.18 -13.53
N LEU A 270 -13.87 -12.83 -12.32
CA LEU A 270 -14.09 -13.64 -11.12
C LEU A 270 -15.57 -13.76 -10.77
N THR A 271 -16.32 -12.65 -10.89
CA THR A 271 -17.78 -12.67 -10.66
C THR A 271 -18.47 -13.62 -11.64
N LYS A 272 -18.18 -13.51 -12.94
CA LYS A 272 -18.72 -14.41 -13.97
C LYS A 272 -18.29 -15.86 -13.78
N PHE A 273 -17.05 -16.09 -13.34
CA PHE A 273 -16.56 -17.44 -13.07
C PHE A 273 -17.29 -18.07 -11.88
N VAL A 274 -17.56 -17.30 -10.81
CA VAL A 274 -18.39 -17.76 -9.68
C VAL A 274 -19.82 -18.04 -10.11
N GLU A 275 -20.43 -17.18 -10.94
CA GLU A 275 -21.77 -17.42 -11.52
C GLU A 275 -21.81 -18.73 -12.31
N ILE A 276 -20.81 -18.98 -13.17
CA ILE A 276 -20.68 -20.24 -13.92
C ILE A 276 -20.51 -21.44 -12.98
N LEU A 277 -19.72 -21.31 -11.92
CA LEU A 277 -19.55 -22.39 -10.94
C LEU A 277 -20.84 -22.69 -10.17
N ASP A 278 -21.62 -21.67 -9.82
CA ASP A 278 -22.94 -21.82 -9.19
C ASP A 278 -23.98 -22.45 -10.15
N GLU A 279 -23.91 -22.13 -11.44
CA GLU A 279 -24.75 -22.75 -12.49
C GLU A 279 -24.36 -24.21 -12.77
N MET A 280 -23.06 -24.52 -12.77
CA MET A 280 -22.54 -25.87 -12.99
C MET A 280 -22.70 -26.78 -11.77
N ASN A 281 -22.90 -26.19 -10.59
CA ASN A 281 -23.05 -26.90 -9.33
C ASN A 281 -24.28 -26.37 -8.59
N PRO A 282 -25.49 -26.47 -9.18
CA PRO A 282 -26.69 -25.93 -8.58
C PRO A 282 -26.81 -26.54 -7.19
N ARG A 283 -26.80 -25.68 -6.16
CA ARG A 283 -26.99 -26.12 -4.78
C ARG A 283 -28.18 -27.06 -4.77
N PRO A 284 -28.06 -28.28 -4.23
CA PRO A 284 -29.16 -29.22 -4.24
C PRO A 284 -30.36 -28.50 -3.64
N THR A 285 -31.41 -28.32 -4.45
CA THR A 285 -32.69 -27.83 -3.98
C THR A 285 -33.05 -28.77 -2.84
N LEU A 286 -32.97 -28.29 -1.60
CA LEU A 286 -33.42 -29.05 -0.45
C LEU A 286 -34.91 -29.24 -0.67
N LEU A 287 -35.28 -30.39 -1.25
CA LEU A 287 -36.66 -30.81 -1.29
C LEU A 287 -37.15 -30.80 0.16
N PRO A 288 -38.30 -30.16 0.44
CA PRO A 288 -38.86 -30.16 1.78
C PRO A 288 -38.97 -31.62 2.23
N TYR A 289 -38.31 -31.94 3.35
CA TYR A 289 -38.43 -33.24 4.00
C TYR A 289 -39.92 -33.42 4.36
N ASP A 290 -40.60 -34.31 3.65
CA ASP A 290 -41.98 -34.67 3.97
C ASP A 290 -41.97 -35.49 5.26
N THR A 291 -42.35 -34.86 6.37
CA THR A 291 -42.33 -35.44 7.71
C THR A 291 -43.60 -36.23 8.02
N ARG A 292 -44.11 -36.99 7.04
CA ARG A 292 -45.27 -37.87 7.24
C ARG A 292 -44.94 -39.29 6.86
N GLU A 293 -44.44 -40.05 7.82
CA GLU A 293 -44.83 -41.46 8.00
C GLU A 293 -44.40 -41.91 9.40
N GLY A 294 -45.39 -42.12 10.27
CA GLY A 294 -45.20 -42.45 11.67
C GLY A 294 -46.49 -42.40 12.48
N SER A 295 -47.53 -43.07 12.00
CA SER A 295 -48.69 -43.53 12.79
C SER A 295 -49.30 -44.76 12.14
#